data_AF-A0A9D7XV69-F1
#
_entry.id   AF-A0A9D7XV69-F1
#
_cell.length_a   1.000
_cell.length_b   1.000
_cell.length_c   1.000
_cell.angle_alpha   90.00
_cell.angle_beta   90.00
_cell.angle_gamma   90.00
#
_symmetry.space_group_name_H-M   'P 1'
#
loop_
_entity.id
_entity.type
_entity.pdbx_description
1 polymer ?
#
loop_
_entity_poly.entity_id
_entity_poly.type
_entity_poly.pdbx_seq_one_letter_code
_entity_poly.pdbx_strand_id
1 'polypeptide(L)' 'MFEKHSNLPHRQPVKAAASRPLTTLVDSALAAHDVVWAAAGHPHAVFPTTFAELIRISAGRAAIVA' A
#
# COMPACT_ATOMS: atom_id res chain seq x y z
N MET A 1 -12.93 33.16 39.24
CA MET A 1 -13.95 32.86 38.22
C MET A 1 -13.23 32.88 36.88
N PHE A 2 -12.82 31.71 36.38
CA PHE A 2 -12.23 31.55 35.04
C PHE A 2 -12.74 30.22 34.50
N GLU A 3 -13.26 30.27 33.29
CA GLU A 3 -14.29 29.39 32.78
C GLU A 3 -13.71 28.11 32.18
N LYS A 4 -14.30 26.97 32.56
CA LYS A 4 -14.00 25.66 31.99
C LYS A 4 -14.57 25.56 30.58
N HIS A 5 -13.75 25.78 29.55
CA HIS A 5 -14.06 25.36 28.19
C HIS A 5 -12.80 24.92 27.44
N SER A 6 -12.50 23.61 27.45
CA SER A 6 -12.15 22.89 26.22
C SER A 6 -12.01 21.40 26.49
N ASN A 7 -12.93 20.66 25.90
CA ASN A 7 -13.06 19.23 25.90
C ASN A 7 -12.23 18.66 24.74
N LEU A 8 -11.15 17.91 25.00
CA LEU A 8 -10.61 16.91 24.05
C LEU A 8 -9.82 15.81 24.81
N PRO A 9 -10.42 14.65 25.12
CA PRO A 9 -9.65 13.51 25.64
C PRO A 9 -9.57 12.32 24.66
N HIS A 10 -9.02 12.41 23.43
CA HIS A 10 -8.98 11.20 22.58
C HIS A 10 -7.74 11.10 21.67
N ARG A 11 -6.51 11.20 22.20
CA ARG A 11 -5.38 10.49 21.54
C ARG A 11 -5.56 9.00 21.79
N GLN A 12 -6.45 8.38 21.02
CA GLN A 12 -6.60 6.94 21.04
C GLN A 12 -5.32 6.35 20.46
N PRO A 13 -4.67 5.38 21.14
CA PRO A 13 -3.56 4.67 20.54
C PRO A 13 -4.08 4.00 19.27
N VAL A 14 -3.49 4.33 18.12
CA VAL A 14 -3.73 3.57 16.90
C VAL A 14 -3.31 2.14 17.20
N LYS A 15 -4.27 1.21 17.18
CA LYS A 15 -3.97 -0.20 17.22
C LYS A 15 -3.07 -0.47 16.01
N ALA A 16 -1.80 -0.79 16.24
CA ALA A 16 -0.93 -1.29 15.18
C ALA A 16 -1.71 -2.39 14.46
N ALA A 17 -1.95 -2.21 13.15
CA ALA A 17 -2.72 -3.16 12.37
C ALA A 17 -2.06 -4.53 12.55
N ALA A 18 -2.79 -5.48 13.14
CA ALA A 18 -2.32 -6.84 13.26
C ALA A 18 -1.96 -7.32 11.84
N SER A 19 -0.71 -7.79 11.65
CA SER A 19 -0.18 -8.16 10.34
C SER A 19 -0.90 -9.40 9.81
N ARG A 20 -2.06 -9.18 9.20
CA ARG A 20 -2.70 -10.14 8.32
C ARG A 20 -2.32 -9.74 6.90
N PRO A 21 -1.87 -10.69 6.05
CA PRO A 21 -1.56 -10.40 4.67
C PRO A 21 -2.72 -9.68 3.99
N LEU A 22 -2.41 -8.57 3.34
CA LEU A 22 -3.39 -7.82 2.55
C LEU A 22 -3.62 -8.58 1.25
N THR A 23 -4.87 -8.56 0.76
CA THR A 23 -5.15 -8.98 -0.60
C THR A 23 -4.51 -7.99 -1.55
N THR A 24 -3.56 -8.46 -2.36
CA THR A 24 -2.89 -7.62 -3.37
C THR A 24 -3.41 -7.96 -4.77
N LEU A 25 -3.92 -6.95 -5.48
CA LEU A 25 -4.31 -7.06 -6.89
C LEU A 25 -3.25 -6.36 -7.74
N VAL A 26 -2.87 -6.97 -8.85
CA VAL A 26 -2.00 -6.38 -9.86
C VAL A 26 -2.83 -6.23 -11.14
N ASP A 27 -2.90 -5.02 -11.68
CA ASP A 27 -3.65 -4.76 -12.91
C ASP A 27 -3.05 -5.53 -14.08
N SER A 28 -3.86 -6.37 -14.72
CA SER A 28 -3.47 -7.16 -15.89
C SER A 28 -3.06 -6.32 -17.10
N ALA A 29 -3.44 -5.04 -17.19
CA ALA A 29 -2.97 -4.13 -18.24
C ALA A 29 -1.43 -4.00 -18.24
N LEU A 30 -0.77 -4.17 -17.09
CA LEU A 30 0.69 -4.12 -16.96
C LEU A 30 1.41 -5.24 -17.74
N ALA A 31 0.71 -6.32 -18.10
CA ALA A 31 1.29 -7.42 -18.88
C ALA A 31 1.68 -7.02 -20.32
N ALA A 32 1.20 -5.88 -20.81
CA ALA A 32 1.56 -5.34 -22.13
C ALA A 32 2.96 -4.69 -22.17
N HIS A 33 3.64 -4.58 -21.02
CA HIS A 33 4.95 -3.94 -20.90
C HIS A 33 6.01 -4.94 -20.46
N ASP A 34 7.14 -4.96 -21.16
CA ASP A 34 8.30 -5.78 -20.79
C ASP A 34 8.88 -5.38 -19.43
N VAL A 35 8.82 -4.08 -19.10
CA VAL A 35 9.33 -3.50 -17.85
C VAL A 35 8.25 -2.69 -17.15
N VAL A 36 8.09 -2.92 -15.85
CA VAL A 36 7.25 -2.18 -14.91
C VAL A 36 8.15 -1.56 -13.85
N TRP A 37 7.86 -0.32 -13.44
CA TRP A 37 8.62 0.37 -12.40
C TRP A 37 7.86 0.36 -11.08
N ALA A 38 8.40 -0.32 -10.08
CA ALA A 38 7.78 -0.48 -8.75
C ALA A 38 8.49 0.36 -7.69
N ALA A 39 7.74 0.83 -6.70
CA ALA A 39 8.29 1.59 -5.57
C ALA A 39 9.20 0.72 -4.70
N ALA A 40 10.35 1.25 -4.30
CA ALA A 40 11.36 0.52 -3.51
C ALA A 40 11.24 0.75 -1.99
N GLY A 41 10.13 1.31 -1.51
CA GLY A 41 9.92 1.60 -0.08
C GLY A 41 10.58 2.90 0.42
N HIS A 42 11.05 3.76 -0.47
CA HIS A 42 11.57 5.09 -0.16
C HIS A 42 10.99 6.14 -1.13
N PRO A 43 10.73 7.40 -0.72
CA PRO A 43 10.05 8.40 -1.56
C PRO A 43 10.72 8.70 -2.91
N HIS A 44 12.02 8.43 -3.02
CA HIS A 44 12.82 8.76 -4.20
C HIS A 44 13.46 7.53 -4.85
N ALA A 45 12.94 6.33 -4.58
CA ALA A 45 13.50 5.09 -5.11
C ALA A 45 12.44 4.21 -5.78
N VAL A 46 12.75 3.79 -7.00
CA VAL A 46 12.00 2.82 -7.79
C VAL A 46 12.96 1.80 -8.39
N PHE A 47 12.47 0.61 -8.72
CA PHE A 47 13.26 -0.41 -9.40
C PHE A 47 12.50 -1.00 -10.60
N PRO A 48 13.22 -1.39 -11.66
CA PRO A 48 12.62 -2.06 -12.80
C PRO A 48 12.31 -3.52 -12.43
N THR A 49 11.16 -4.01 -12.87
CA THR A 49 10.71 -5.40 -12.70
C THR A 49 9.84 -5.82 -13.88
N THR A 50 9.33 -7.05 -13.88
CA THR A 50 8.35 -7.53 -14.87
C THR A 50 6.99 -7.71 -14.21
N PHE A 51 5.92 -7.80 -15.01
CA PHE A 51 4.59 -8.12 -14.51
C PHE A 51 4.57 -9.43 -13.70
N ALA A 52 5.20 -10.49 -14.21
CA ALA A 52 5.27 -11.79 -13.54
C ALA A 52 6.00 -11.71 -12.19
N GLU A 53 7.11 -10.96 -12.16
CA GLU A 53 7.89 -10.76 -10.96
C GLU A 53 7.14 -9.93 -9.91
N LEU A 54 6.43 -8.88 -10.35
CA LEU A 54 5.59 -8.06 -9.47
C LEU A 54 4.49 -8.89 -8.77
N ILE A 55 3.84 -9.81 -9.49
CA ILE A 55 2.89 -10.77 -8.91
C ILE A 55 3.58 -11.64 -7.85
N ARG A 56 4.74 -12.21 -8.18
CA ARG A 56 5.49 -13.11 -7.31
C ARG A 56 5.91 -12.44 -6.00
N ILE A 57 6.50 -11.26 -6.06
CA ILE A 57 7.05 -10.57 -4.88
C ILE A 57 5.96 -9.96 -3.99
N SER A 58 4.80 -9.63 -4.55
CA SER A 58 3.68 -9.06 -3.80
C SER A 58 2.73 -10.12 -3.23
N ALA A 59 2.95 -11.40 -3.56
CA ALA A 59 1.97 -12.48 -3.40
C ALA A 59 0.59 -12.09 -3.97
N GLY A 60 0.61 -11.30 -5.06
CA GLY A 60 -0.57 -10.72 -5.66
C GLY A 60 -1.25 -11.67 -6.64
N ARG A 61 -2.39 -11.22 -7.17
CA ARG A 61 -3.10 -11.87 -8.26
C ARG A 61 -3.43 -10.88 -9.36
N ALA A 62 -3.30 -11.31 -10.61
CA ALA A 62 -3.72 -10.52 -11.76
C ALA A 62 -5.23 -10.29 -11.73
N ALA A 63 -5.67 -9.07 -12.02
CA ALA A 63 -7.07 -8.72 -12.17
C ALA A 63 -7.25 -7.58 -13.18
N ILE A 64 -8.41 -7.52 -13.83
CA ILE A 64 -8.85 -6.33 -14.55
C ILE A 64 -9.40 -5.36 -13.50
N VAL A 65 -8.85 -4.15 -13.46
CA VAL A 65 -9.26 -3.06 -12.55
C VAL A 65 -9.80 -1.92 -13.40
N ALA A 66 -10.87 -1.26 -12.96
CA ALA A 66 -11.60 -0.23 -13.71
C ALA A 66 -11.68 1.08 -12.91
#